data_AF-A0A256XMP1-F1
#
_entry.id   AF-A0A256XMP1-F1
#
_cell.length_a   1.000
_cell.length_b   1.000
_cell.length_c   1.000
_cell.angle_alpha   90.00
_cell.angle_beta   90.00
_cell.angle_gamma   90.00
#
_symmetry.space_group_name_H-M   'P 1'
#
loop_
_entity.id
_entity.type
_entity.pdbx_description
1 polymer ?
#
loop_
_entity_poly.entity_id
_entity_poly.type
_entity_poly.pdbx_seq_one_letter_code
_entity_poly.pdbx_strand_id
1 'polypeptide(L)'
;MKNETFNNITHEIHVFLILSTVNIIFGALTMAIGISTFINNIQMIIPFQEGFFPNSFFIIYGGIASIIGIWWIILSVSNLDFITDLKIDLYKKRKNISDEHITKTIIQMVSYYRENNKTIRRMIIISKIGGYFFILIGILSIINTSKDFLESIIWLDQLLSPLGIILMFILGITSLFIPRILSKYNTIWDSRISESKDVEKLFHHQLRTEQNEK
;
A
#
# COMPACT_ATOMS: atom_id res chain seq x y z
N MET A 1 12.16 3.61 29.59
CA MET A 1 10.73 3.84 29.31
C MET A 1 10.49 4.89 28.22
N LYS A 2 10.76 6.20 28.44
CA LYS A 2 10.48 7.26 27.45
C LYS A 2 11.11 7.07 26.07
N ASN A 3 12.39 6.69 26.03
CA ASN A 3 13.10 6.42 24.77
C ASN A 3 12.58 5.18 24.03
N GLU A 4 12.07 4.19 24.77
CA GLU A 4 11.57 2.93 24.20
C GLU A 4 10.20 3.15 23.54
N THR A 5 9.28 3.85 24.23
CA THR A 5 7.98 4.24 23.67
C THR A 5 8.16 5.13 22.44
N PHE A 6 9.07 6.10 22.49
CA PHE A 6 9.39 6.95 21.34
C PHE A 6 9.90 6.15 20.14
N ASN A 7 10.81 5.19 20.37
CA ASN A 7 11.34 4.33 19.32
C ASN A 7 10.25 3.46 18.69
N ASN A 8 9.35 2.88 19.50
CA ASN A 8 8.25 2.06 19.02
C ASN A 8 7.29 2.85 18.12
N ILE A 9 6.89 4.05 18.54
CA ILE A 9 6.03 4.97 17.76
C ILE A 9 6.71 5.36 16.45
N THR A 10 7.99 5.72 16.51
CA THR A 10 8.77 6.11 15.33
C THR A 10 8.90 4.94 14.34
N HIS A 11 9.02 3.72 14.86
CA HIS A 11 9.04 2.51 14.04
C HIS A 11 7.69 2.27 13.37
N GLU A 12 6.58 2.35 14.12
CA GLU A 12 5.22 2.20 13.58
C GLU A 12 4.94 3.20 12.44
N ILE A 13 5.26 4.48 12.65
CA ILE A 13 5.18 5.52 11.61
C ILE A 13 5.99 5.13 10.37
N HIS A 14 7.21 4.62 10.53
CA HIS A 14 8.02 4.20 9.39
C HIS A 14 7.39 3.04 8.62
N VAL A 15 6.87 2.02 9.31
CA VAL A 15 6.20 0.89 8.62
C VAL A 15 4.97 1.38 7.87
N PHE A 16 4.19 2.29 8.44
CA PHE A 16 3.04 2.91 7.79
C PHE A 16 3.43 3.74 6.55
N LEU A 17 4.47 4.56 6.64
CA LEU A 17 5.00 5.31 5.48
C LEU A 17 5.41 4.36 4.35
N ILE A 18 6.17 3.32 4.71
CA ILE A 18 6.64 2.31 3.75
C ILE A 18 5.44 1.60 3.08
N LEU A 19 4.40 1.25 3.82
CA LEU A 19 3.17 0.67 3.24
C LEU A 19 2.50 1.64 2.27
N SER A 20 2.32 2.91 2.65
CA SER A 20 1.71 3.91 1.78
C SER A 20 2.53 4.10 0.50
N THR A 21 3.85 4.22 0.61
CA THR A 21 4.75 4.32 -0.55
C THR A 21 4.65 3.11 -1.47
N VAL A 22 4.65 1.90 -0.93
CA VAL A 22 4.51 0.68 -1.75
C VAL A 22 3.16 0.64 -2.47
N ASN A 23 2.07 1.04 -1.81
CA ASN A 23 0.76 1.12 -2.45
C ASN A 23 0.69 2.21 -3.54
N ILE A 24 1.37 3.34 -3.36
CA ILE A 24 1.50 4.36 -4.42
C ILE A 24 2.24 3.77 -5.63
N ILE A 25 3.35 3.07 -5.40
CA ILE A 25 4.11 2.41 -6.48
C ILE A 25 3.23 1.39 -7.21
N PHE A 26 2.45 0.59 -6.47
CA PHE A 26 1.47 -0.33 -7.09
C PHE A 26 0.41 0.38 -7.90
N GLY A 27 -0.17 1.46 -7.37
CA GLY A 27 -1.16 2.26 -8.08
C GLY A 27 -0.58 2.83 -9.38
N ALA A 28 0.64 3.36 -9.33
CA ALA A 28 1.36 3.88 -10.49
C ALA A 28 1.67 2.81 -11.53
N LEU A 29 2.12 1.63 -11.11
CA LEU A 29 2.41 0.51 -12.02
C LEU A 29 1.13 -0.08 -12.63
N THR A 30 0.07 -0.23 -11.84
CA THR A 30 -1.25 -0.66 -12.33
C THR A 30 -1.78 0.34 -13.36
N MET A 31 -1.61 1.64 -13.08
CA MET A 31 -1.98 2.70 -14.01
C MET A 31 -1.17 2.62 -15.31
N ALA A 32 0.15 2.50 -15.22
CA ALA A 32 1.05 2.42 -16.37
C ALA A 32 0.77 1.18 -17.23
N ILE A 33 0.58 0.01 -16.61
CA ILE A 33 0.21 -1.22 -17.32
C ILE A 33 -1.16 -1.08 -17.99
N GLY A 34 -2.14 -0.47 -17.29
CA GLY A 34 -3.45 -0.18 -17.85
C GLY A 34 -3.37 0.72 -19.09
N ILE A 35 -2.60 1.82 -19.01
CA ILE A 35 -2.40 2.77 -20.12
C ILE A 35 -1.69 2.08 -21.28
N SER A 36 -0.60 1.35 -21.01
CA SER A 36 0.15 0.61 -22.02
C SER A 36 -0.74 -0.41 -22.74
N THR A 37 -1.53 -1.19 -21.99
CA THR A 37 -2.48 -2.16 -22.55
C THR A 37 -3.54 -1.45 -23.39
N PHE A 38 -4.08 -0.34 -22.91
CA PHE A 38 -5.06 0.45 -23.65
C PHE A 38 -4.51 0.95 -24.98
N ILE A 39 -3.32 1.59 -24.97
CA ILE A 39 -2.71 2.17 -26.16
C ILE A 39 -2.28 1.09 -27.17
N ASN A 40 -1.70 -0.01 -26.72
CA ASN A 40 -1.24 -1.05 -27.64
C ASN A 40 -2.41 -1.74 -28.36
N ASN A 41 -3.56 -1.84 -27.71
CA ASN A 41 -4.75 -2.47 -28.30
C ASN A 41 -5.62 -1.49 -29.10
N ILE A 42 -5.55 -0.18 -28.82
CA ILE A 42 -6.27 0.83 -29.65
C ILE A 42 -5.68 0.92 -31.06
N GLN A 43 -4.36 0.74 -31.20
CA GLN A 43 -3.67 0.77 -32.49
C GLN A 43 -4.12 -0.37 -33.42
N MET A 44 -4.53 -1.51 -32.85
CA MET A 44 -5.01 -2.68 -33.59
C MET A 44 -6.42 -2.51 -34.17
N ILE A 45 -7.14 -1.43 -33.83
CA ILE A 45 -8.44 -1.07 -34.43
C ILE A 45 -8.25 -0.28 -35.74
N ILE A 46 -7.08 0.34 -35.94
CA ILE A 46 -6.84 1.29 -37.03
C ILE A 46 -6.78 0.60 -38.41
N PRO A 47 -6.20 -0.59 -38.58
CA PRO A 47 -6.50 -1.43 -39.72
C PRO A 47 -7.72 -2.30 -39.36
N PHE A 48 -8.79 -2.24 -40.16
CA PHE A 48 -10.00 -3.07 -40.05
C PHE A 48 -9.69 -4.55 -40.41
N GLN A 49 -8.69 -5.15 -39.76
CA GLN A 49 -8.31 -6.55 -39.94
C GLN A 49 -9.09 -7.44 -38.96
N GLU A 50 -9.39 -8.65 -39.43
CA GLU A 50 -10.23 -9.63 -38.75
C GLU A 50 -9.72 -9.97 -37.34
N GLY A 51 -10.30 -9.32 -36.32
CA GLY A 51 -9.89 -9.47 -34.92
C GLY A 51 -10.60 -8.53 -33.93
N PHE A 52 -11.80 -8.07 -34.25
CA PHE A 52 -12.51 -7.00 -33.51
C PHE A 52 -12.88 -7.37 -32.06
N PHE A 53 -13.16 -8.66 -31.79
CA PHE A 53 -13.67 -9.12 -30.50
C PHE A 53 -12.61 -9.30 -29.39
N PRO A 54 -11.44 -9.92 -29.64
CA PRO A 54 -10.40 -10.06 -28.60
C PRO A 54 -9.83 -8.73 -28.10
N ASN A 55 -9.64 -7.77 -29.01
CA ASN A 55 -8.95 -6.52 -28.71
C ASN A 55 -9.82 -5.52 -27.92
N SER A 56 -11.15 -5.56 -28.13
CA SER A 56 -12.10 -4.72 -27.40
C SER A 56 -12.09 -4.99 -25.88
N PHE A 57 -11.89 -6.25 -25.48
CA PHE A 57 -11.76 -6.62 -24.07
C PHE A 57 -10.53 -5.97 -23.43
N PHE A 58 -9.37 -6.02 -24.09
CA PHE A 58 -8.12 -5.46 -23.56
C PHE A 58 -8.14 -3.94 -23.45
N ILE A 59 -8.87 -3.26 -24.33
CA ILE A 59 -9.09 -1.80 -24.24
C ILE A 59 -9.91 -1.47 -22.99
N ILE A 60 -11.05 -2.13 -22.79
CA ILE A 60 -11.89 -1.92 -21.60
C ILE A 60 -11.10 -2.25 -20.33
N TYR A 61 -10.39 -3.37 -20.33
CA TYR A 61 -9.53 -3.79 -19.23
C TYR A 61 -8.45 -2.75 -18.93
N GLY A 62 -7.73 -2.27 -19.94
CA GLY A 62 -6.68 -1.27 -19.80
C GLY A 62 -7.22 0.03 -19.19
N GLY A 63 -8.35 0.53 -19.70
CA GLY A 63 -9.00 1.72 -19.18
C GLY A 63 -9.45 1.58 -17.72
N ILE A 64 -10.09 0.46 -17.37
CA ILE A 64 -10.51 0.18 -15.99
C ILE A 64 -9.30 0.08 -15.06
N ALA A 65 -8.25 -0.65 -15.46
CA ALA A 65 -7.03 -0.78 -14.69
C ALA A 65 -6.36 0.58 -14.42
N SER A 66 -6.35 1.48 -15.42
CA SER A 66 -5.84 2.85 -15.24
C SER A 66 -6.61 3.66 -14.22
N ILE A 67 -7.94 3.64 -14.28
CA ILE A 67 -8.80 4.35 -13.33
C ILE A 67 -8.60 3.81 -11.91
N ILE A 68 -8.55 2.49 -11.76
CA ILE A 68 -8.28 1.84 -10.47
C ILE A 68 -6.91 2.25 -9.93
N GLY A 69 -5.88 2.27 -10.78
CA GLY A 69 -4.54 2.72 -10.42
C GLY A 69 -4.52 4.15 -9.87
N ILE A 70 -5.18 5.09 -10.57
CA ILE A 70 -5.29 6.50 -10.14
C ILE A 70 -6.01 6.61 -8.80
N TRP A 71 -7.18 5.98 -8.68
CA TRP A 71 -7.96 6.00 -7.43
C TRP A 71 -7.14 5.46 -6.26
N TRP A 72 -6.33 4.42 -6.51
CA TRP A 72 -5.45 3.83 -5.50
C TRP A 72 -4.30 4.74 -5.07
N ILE A 73 -3.70 5.48 -6.03
CA ILE A 73 -2.67 6.49 -5.73
C ILE A 73 -3.27 7.57 -4.82
N ILE A 74 -4.43 8.13 -5.16
CA ILE A 74 -5.08 9.19 -4.38
C ILE A 74 -5.31 8.73 -2.94
N LEU A 75 -5.87 7.53 -2.77
CA LEU A 75 -6.13 6.94 -1.45
C LEU A 75 -4.84 6.75 -0.65
N SER A 76 -3.76 6.34 -1.31
CA SER A 76 -2.47 6.07 -0.65
C SER A 76 -1.72 7.35 -0.30
N VAL A 77 -1.82 8.40 -1.13
CA VAL A 77 -1.24 9.74 -0.87
C VAL A 77 -1.94 10.40 0.31
N SER A 78 -3.27 10.35 0.37
CA SER A 78 -4.02 10.89 1.52
C SER A 78 -3.56 10.27 2.84
N ASN A 79 -3.23 8.98 2.85
CA ASN A 79 -2.69 8.31 4.03
C ASN A 79 -1.23 8.69 4.30
N LEU A 80 -0.44 8.90 3.26
CA LEU A 80 0.97 9.31 3.37
C LEU A 80 1.10 10.70 3.99
N ASP A 81 0.26 11.66 3.59
CA ASP A 81 0.32 13.05 4.06
C ASP A 81 0.15 13.13 5.57
N PHE A 82 -0.91 12.51 6.11
CA PHE A 82 -1.17 12.47 7.54
C PHE A 82 0.01 11.90 8.35
N ILE A 83 0.56 10.78 7.89
CA ILE A 83 1.65 10.08 8.60
C ILE A 83 2.96 10.86 8.49
N THR A 84 3.19 11.54 7.37
CA THR A 84 4.36 12.39 7.15
C THR A 84 4.32 13.62 8.05
N ASP A 85 3.15 14.25 8.20
CA ASP A 85 2.97 15.38 9.11
C ASP A 85 3.23 14.99 10.57
N LEU A 86 2.72 13.84 11.00
CA LEU A 86 3.01 13.28 12.32
C LEU A 86 4.51 13.02 12.54
N LYS A 87 5.19 12.45 11.53
CA LYS A 87 6.64 12.24 11.58
C LYS A 87 7.36 13.58 11.75
N ILE A 88 7.03 14.58 10.93
CA ILE A 88 7.68 15.89 10.97
C ILE A 88 7.48 16.55 12.35
N ASP A 89 6.29 16.51 12.92
CA ASP A 89 6.01 17.10 14.24
C ASP A 89 6.82 16.41 15.36
N LEU A 90 6.85 15.07 15.36
CA LEU A 90 7.63 14.28 16.31
C LEU A 90 9.13 14.56 16.21
N TYR A 91 9.69 14.62 15.00
CA TYR A 91 11.12 14.86 14.79
C TYR A 91 11.52 16.29 15.15
N LYS A 92 10.69 17.29 14.88
CA LYS A 92 10.94 18.69 15.28
C LYS A 92 11.11 18.83 16.79
N LYS A 93 10.39 18.02 17.58
CA LYS A 93 10.40 18.09 19.05
C LYS A 93 11.30 17.03 19.70
N ARG A 94 12.06 16.26 18.92
CA ARG A 94 12.89 15.14 19.40
C ARG A 94 13.87 15.52 20.52
N LYS A 95 14.49 16.71 20.46
CA LYS A 95 15.49 17.14 21.47
C LYS A 95 14.88 17.45 22.83
N ASN A 96 13.58 17.75 22.91
CA ASN A 96 12.92 18.10 24.15
C ASN A 96 11.47 17.60 24.17
N ILE A 97 11.28 16.32 23.86
CA ILE A 97 9.95 15.75 23.70
C ILE A 97 9.29 15.57 25.08
N SER A 98 8.11 16.17 25.28
CA SER A 98 7.33 15.97 26.51
C SER A 98 6.53 14.66 26.44
N ASP A 99 6.20 14.09 27.58
CA ASP A 99 5.38 12.87 27.65
C ASP A 99 3.96 13.13 27.14
N GLU A 100 3.47 14.35 27.35
CA GLU A 100 2.22 14.85 26.76
C GLU A 100 2.27 14.81 25.23
N HIS A 101 3.40 15.19 24.62
CA HIS A 101 3.53 15.18 23.18
C HIS A 101 3.54 13.75 22.61
N ILE A 102 4.26 12.83 23.26
CA ILE A 102 4.24 11.41 22.91
C ILE A 102 2.81 10.87 23.00
N THR A 103 2.11 11.18 24.10
CA THR A 103 0.73 10.74 24.33
C THR A 103 -0.22 11.29 23.27
N LYS A 104 -0.10 12.57 22.93
CA LYS A 104 -0.88 13.21 21.85
C LYS A 104 -0.69 12.48 20.52
N THR A 105 0.56 12.15 20.15
CA THR A 105 0.83 11.43 18.91
C THR A 105 0.26 10.01 18.91
N ILE A 106 0.31 9.30 20.03
CA ILE A 106 -0.34 7.99 20.18
C ILE A 106 -1.85 8.14 19.94
N ILE A 107 -2.51 9.10 20.59
CA ILE A 107 -3.96 9.34 20.45
C ILE A 107 -4.32 9.66 18.99
N GLN A 108 -3.52 10.48 18.32
CA GLN A 108 -3.72 10.82 16.90
C GLN A 108 -3.59 9.59 16.01
N MET A 109 -2.57 8.74 16.21
CA MET A 109 -2.42 7.49 15.46
C MET A 109 -3.56 6.50 15.73
N VAL A 110 -3.98 6.33 16.99
CA VAL A 110 -5.12 5.47 17.35
C VAL A 110 -6.40 5.94 16.66
N SER A 111 -6.68 7.25 16.74
CA SER A 111 -7.88 7.85 16.16
C SER A 111 -7.89 7.67 14.64
N TYR A 112 -6.76 7.98 14.01
CA TYR A 112 -6.59 7.83 12.57
C TYR A 112 -6.73 6.36 12.12
N TYR A 113 -6.08 5.44 12.82
CA TYR A 113 -6.19 4.02 12.54
C TYR A 113 -7.64 3.54 12.70
N ARG A 114 -8.35 3.99 13.74
CA ARG A 114 -9.76 3.64 13.97
C ARG A 114 -10.67 4.08 12.82
N GLU A 115 -10.44 5.27 12.27
CA GLU A 115 -11.20 5.81 11.13
C GLU A 115 -10.85 5.12 9.81
N ASN A 116 -9.59 4.72 9.64
CA ASN A 116 -9.06 4.23 8.37
C ASN A 116 -8.75 2.72 8.35
N ASN A 117 -9.15 1.95 9.38
CA ASN A 117 -8.78 0.54 9.51
C ASN A 117 -9.18 -0.31 8.28
N LYS A 118 -10.35 -0.06 7.69
CA LYS A 118 -10.83 -0.74 6.48
C LYS A 118 -9.93 -0.45 5.30
N THR A 119 -9.50 0.81 5.15
CA THR A 119 -8.60 1.26 4.10
C THR A 119 -7.22 0.62 4.26
N ILE A 120 -6.64 0.67 5.46
CA ILE A 120 -5.35 0.06 5.79
C ILE A 120 -5.38 -1.46 5.51
N ARG A 121 -6.46 -2.15 5.91
CA ARG A 121 -6.63 -3.58 5.63
C ARG A 121 -6.71 -3.89 4.14
N ARG A 122 -7.38 -3.06 3.34
CA ARG A 122 -7.38 -3.18 1.87
C ARG A 122 -5.98 -2.97 1.30
N MET A 123 -5.23 -1.99 1.80
CA MET A 123 -3.82 -1.75 1.43
C MET A 123 -2.92 -2.95 1.70
N ILE A 124 -3.07 -3.59 2.85
CA ILE A 124 -2.36 -4.84 3.18
C ILE A 124 -2.68 -5.94 2.17
N ILE A 125 -3.96 -6.16 1.84
CA ILE A 125 -4.37 -7.23 0.93
C ILE A 125 -3.87 -6.96 -0.48
N ILE A 126 -4.05 -5.75 -1.00
CA ILE A 126 -3.65 -5.37 -2.35
C ILE A 126 -2.13 -5.42 -2.49
N SER A 127 -1.38 -4.97 -1.49
CA SER A 127 0.08 -5.10 -1.49
C SER A 127 0.53 -6.57 -1.57
N LYS A 128 -0.16 -7.48 -0.86
CA LYS A 128 0.13 -8.92 -0.97
C LYS A 128 -0.16 -9.47 -2.37
N ILE A 129 -1.33 -9.17 -2.91
CA ILE A 129 -1.75 -9.61 -4.26
C ILE A 129 -0.77 -9.08 -5.31
N GLY A 130 -0.48 -7.78 -5.27
CA GLY A 130 0.47 -7.14 -6.17
C GLY A 130 1.89 -7.72 -6.02
N GLY A 131 2.30 -8.09 -4.80
CA GLY A 131 3.58 -8.73 -4.56
C GLY A 131 3.71 -10.07 -5.30
N TYR A 132 2.69 -10.92 -5.23
CA TYR A 132 2.64 -12.16 -6.01
C TYR A 132 2.62 -11.89 -7.52
N PHE A 133 1.87 -10.88 -7.94
CA PHE A 133 1.77 -10.50 -9.35
C PHE A 133 3.12 -10.06 -9.93
N PHE A 134 3.89 -9.23 -9.21
CA PHE A 134 5.22 -8.82 -9.68
C PHE A 134 6.24 -9.95 -9.71
N ILE A 135 6.18 -10.88 -8.75
CA ILE A 135 7.01 -12.08 -8.79
C ILE A 135 6.66 -12.92 -10.03
N LEU A 136 5.38 -13.12 -10.31
CA LEU A 136 4.93 -13.86 -11.48
C LEU A 136 5.38 -13.18 -12.78
N ILE A 137 5.21 -11.87 -12.90
CA ILE A 137 5.70 -11.10 -14.05
C ILE A 137 7.22 -11.25 -14.18
N GLY A 138 7.97 -11.10 -13.08
CA GLY A 138 9.43 -11.25 -13.10
C GLY A 138 9.87 -12.63 -13.61
N ILE A 139 9.19 -13.70 -13.20
CA ILE A 139 9.44 -15.08 -13.69
C ILE A 139 9.15 -15.17 -15.19
N LEU A 140 8.00 -14.67 -15.65
CA LEU A 140 7.65 -14.67 -17.07
C LEU A 140 8.64 -13.86 -17.91
N SER A 141 9.09 -12.72 -17.41
CA SER A 141 10.12 -11.90 -18.06
C SER A 141 11.44 -12.65 -18.17
N ILE A 142 11.89 -13.39 -17.14
CA ILE A 142 13.09 -14.26 -17.24
C ILE A 142 12.93 -15.27 -18.38
N ILE A 143 11.78 -15.94 -18.45
CA ILE A 143 11.51 -16.94 -19.49
C ILE A 143 11.58 -16.31 -20.89
N ASN A 144 10.95 -15.14 -21.08
CA ASN A 144 10.97 -14.46 -22.37
C ASN A 144 12.39 -14.01 -22.75
N THR A 145 13.11 -13.34 -21.85
CA THR A 145 14.49 -12.90 -22.10
C THR A 145 15.43 -14.07 -22.37
N SER A 146 15.21 -15.23 -21.75
CA SER A 146 16.02 -16.43 -22.01
C SER A 146 15.83 -16.99 -23.43
N LYS A 147 14.65 -16.80 -24.04
CA LYS A 147 14.38 -17.16 -25.44
C LYS A 147 15.06 -16.18 -26.38
N ASP A 148 14.93 -14.88 -26.11
CA ASP A 148 15.52 -13.83 -26.93
C ASP A 148 17.06 -13.88 -26.93
N PHE A 149 17.67 -14.32 -25.82
CA PHE A 149 19.12 -14.54 -25.70
C PHE A 149 19.65 -15.65 -26.62
N LEU A 150 18.81 -16.63 -26.97
CA LEU A 150 19.17 -17.68 -27.94
C LEU A 150 19.05 -17.21 -29.39
N GLU A 151 18.31 -16.12 -29.65
CA GLU A 151 17.91 -15.69 -30.99
C GLU A 151 18.55 -14.36 -31.47
N SER A 152 19.14 -13.53 -30.61
CA SER A 152 19.53 -12.14 -30.97
C SER A 152 20.96 -11.69 -30.61
N ILE A 153 21.53 -10.85 -31.51
CA ILE A 153 22.89 -10.26 -31.52
C ILE A 153 22.92 -8.82 -30.93
N ILE A 154 21.79 -8.28 -30.46
CA ILE A 154 21.69 -6.85 -30.09
C ILE A 154 21.96 -6.63 -28.59
N TRP A 155 23.03 -5.90 -28.27
CA TRP A 155 23.59 -5.73 -26.92
C TRP A 155 22.87 -4.73 -26.01
N LEU A 156 22.07 -3.81 -26.57
CA LEU A 156 21.46 -2.70 -25.79
C LEU A 156 20.17 -3.11 -25.06
N ASP A 157 19.34 -3.95 -25.69
CA ASP A 157 18.14 -4.52 -25.06
C ASP A 157 18.50 -5.55 -23.96
N GLN A 158 19.69 -6.16 -24.07
CA GLN A 158 20.22 -7.12 -23.10
C GLN A 158 20.58 -6.50 -21.74
N LEU A 159 20.77 -5.17 -21.63
CA LEU A 159 21.15 -4.49 -20.37
C LEU A 159 19.94 -3.96 -19.58
N LEU A 160 18.89 -3.51 -20.27
CA LEU A 160 17.67 -2.97 -19.65
C LEU A 160 16.75 -4.08 -19.14
N SER A 161 16.71 -5.22 -19.83
CA SER A 161 15.86 -6.35 -19.46
C SER A 161 16.18 -6.94 -18.08
N PRO A 162 17.45 -7.24 -17.72
CA PRO A 162 17.80 -7.73 -16.38
C PRO A 162 17.48 -6.74 -15.26
N LEU A 163 17.68 -5.44 -15.48
CA LEU A 163 17.37 -4.40 -14.50
C LEU A 163 15.86 -4.35 -14.20
N GLY A 164 15.03 -4.41 -15.24
CA GLY A 164 13.58 -4.48 -15.09
C GLY A 164 13.14 -5.71 -14.29
N ILE A 165 13.72 -6.87 -14.59
CA ILE A 165 13.44 -8.12 -13.87
C ILE A 165 13.82 -8.00 -12.38
N ILE A 166 15.01 -7.50 -12.07
CA ILE A 166 15.48 -7.31 -10.69
C ILE A 166 14.54 -6.39 -9.92
N LEU A 167 14.13 -5.27 -10.52
CA LEU A 167 13.18 -4.34 -9.91
C LEU A 167 11.83 -5.00 -9.61
N MET A 168 11.30 -5.83 -10.52
CA MET A 168 10.06 -6.57 -10.29
C MET A 168 10.17 -7.51 -9.09
N PHE A 169 11.29 -8.21 -8.92
CA PHE A 169 11.50 -9.06 -7.74
C PHE A 169 11.66 -8.25 -6.45
N ILE A 170 12.40 -7.14 -6.46
CA ILE A 170 12.54 -6.26 -5.30
C ILE A 170 11.16 -5.76 -4.88
N LEU A 171 10.36 -5.25 -5.82
CA LEU A 171 9.01 -4.79 -5.57
C LEU A 171 8.12 -5.93 -5.06
N GLY A 172 8.18 -7.09 -5.68
CA GLY A 172 7.44 -8.29 -5.29
C GLY A 172 7.71 -8.71 -3.84
N ILE A 173 8.99 -8.86 -3.48
CA ILE A 173 9.43 -9.27 -2.14
C ILE A 173 9.04 -8.21 -1.10
N THR A 174 9.36 -6.95 -1.37
CA THR A 174 9.06 -5.81 -0.49
C THR A 174 7.57 -5.77 -0.16
N SER A 175 6.74 -5.97 -1.18
CA SER A 175 5.28 -5.93 -1.08
C SER A 175 4.66 -7.12 -0.38
N LEU A 176 5.35 -8.26 -0.29
CA LEU A 176 4.92 -9.39 0.54
C LEU A 176 5.39 -9.25 1.99
N PHE A 177 6.54 -8.63 2.21
CA PHE A 177 7.14 -8.50 3.54
C PHE A 177 6.47 -7.41 4.40
N ILE A 178 6.24 -6.22 3.85
CA ILE A 178 5.69 -5.08 4.60
C ILE A 178 4.28 -5.36 5.15
N PRO A 179 3.33 -5.94 4.37
CA PRO A 179 2.01 -6.24 4.89
C PRO A 179 2.01 -7.31 5.98
N ARG A 180 3.03 -8.18 6.06
CA ARG A 180 3.15 -9.15 7.16
C ARG A 180 3.43 -8.43 8.48
N ILE A 181 4.42 -7.53 8.48
CA ILE A 181 4.75 -6.70 9.64
C ILE A 181 3.53 -5.89 10.05
N LEU A 182 2.89 -5.22 9.10
CA LEU A 182 1.77 -4.33 9.40
C LEU A 182 0.51 -5.08 9.84
N SER A 183 0.26 -6.30 9.35
CA SER A 183 -0.87 -7.12 9.85
C SER A 183 -0.72 -7.50 11.32
N LYS A 184 0.53 -7.69 11.80
CA LYS A 184 0.80 -7.93 13.21
C LYS A 184 0.43 -6.70 14.04
N TYR A 185 0.84 -5.51 13.60
CA TYR A 185 0.45 -4.26 14.26
C TYR A 185 -1.07 -4.03 14.20
N ASN A 186 -1.70 -4.25 13.05
CA ASN A 186 -3.14 -4.12 12.84
C ASN A 186 -3.93 -4.97 13.84
N THR A 187 -3.50 -6.21 14.06
CA THR A 187 -4.16 -7.12 15.02
C THR A 187 -4.05 -6.60 16.46
N ILE A 188 -2.88 -6.07 16.84
CA ILE A 188 -2.66 -5.48 18.17
C ILE A 188 -3.52 -4.22 18.35
N TRP A 189 -3.57 -3.36 17.33
CA TRP A 189 -4.39 -2.15 17.34
C TRP A 189 -5.88 -2.45 17.39
N ASP A 190 -6.34 -3.47 16.65
CA ASP A 190 -7.72 -3.93 16.69
C ASP A 190 -8.08 -4.43 18.09
N SER A 191 -7.19 -5.19 18.76
CA SER A 191 -7.38 -5.63 20.16
C SER A 191 -7.50 -4.46 21.14
N ARG A 192 -6.58 -3.48 21.04
CA ARG A 192 -6.60 -2.28 21.91
C ARG A 192 -7.88 -1.46 21.73
N ILE A 193 -8.37 -1.36 20.49
CA ILE A 193 -9.61 -0.63 20.19
C ILE A 193 -10.83 -1.39 20.68
N SER A 194 -10.88 -2.73 20.57
CA SER A 194 -11.99 -3.50 21.13
C SER A 194 -12.02 -3.38 22.65
N GLU A 195 -10.88 -3.52 23.33
CA GLU A 195 -10.78 -3.38 24.78
C GLU A 195 -11.26 -1.99 25.24
N SER A 196 -10.84 -0.93 24.54
CA SER A 196 -11.25 0.44 24.87
C SER A 196 -12.76 0.65 24.71
N LYS A 197 -13.38 0.06 23.68
CA LYS A 197 -14.83 0.13 23.47
C LYS A 197 -15.62 -0.62 24.53
N ASP A 198 -15.10 -1.75 25.01
CA ASP A 198 -15.76 -2.54 26.03
C ASP A 198 -15.71 -1.82 27.40
N VAL A 199 -14.58 -1.16 27.71
CA VAL A 199 -14.47 -0.28 28.89
C VAL A 199 -15.42 0.92 28.79
N GLU A 200 -15.48 1.58 27.64
CA GLU A 200 -16.39 2.72 27.41
C GLU A 200 -17.87 2.33 27.58
N LYS A 201 -18.28 1.17 27.07
CA LYS A 201 -19.63 0.63 27.28
C LYS A 201 -19.91 0.36 28.75
N LEU A 202 -18.95 -0.23 29.47
CA LEU A 202 -19.09 -0.51 30.90
C LEU A 202 -19.29 0.79 31.69
N PHE A 203 -18.52 1.83 31.37
CA PHE A 203 -18.60 3.15 32.00
C PHE A 203 -19.96 3.82 31.73
N HIS A 204 -20.44 3.80 30.48
CA HIS A 204 -21.76 4.31 30.15
C HIS A 204 -22.90 3.53 30.80
N HIS A 205 -22.75 2.22 30.98
CA HIS A 205 -23.71 1.40 31.70
C HIS A 205 -23.78 1.82 33.18
N GLN A 206 -22.63 2.00 33.84
CA GLN A 206 -22.55 2.43 35.24
C GLN A 206 -23.17 3.82 35.46
N LEU A 207 -22.89 4.78 34.58
CA LEU A 207 -23.49 6.11 34.64
C LEU A 207 -25.01 6.08 34.49
N ARG A 208 -25.55 5.19 33.63
CA ARG A 208 -27.01 5.02 33.49
C ARG A 208 -27.64 4.39 34.72
N THR A 209 -27.00 3.41 35.35
CA THR A 209 -27.52 2.77 36.57
C THR A 209 -27.55 3.75 37.74
N GLU A 210 -26.52 4.58 37.91
CA GLU A 210 -26.48 5.60 38.97
C GLU A 210 -27.51 6.73 38.78
N GLN A 211 -27.87 7.05 37.53
CA GLN A 211 -28.93 8.03 37.23
C GLN A 211 -30.34 7.48 37.46
N ASN A 212 -30.55 6.17 37.37
CA ASN A 212 -31.85 5.54 37.60
C ASN A 212 -32.12 5.24 39.10
N GLU A 213 -31.09 5.31 39.94
CA GLU A 213 -31.19 5.11 41.39
C GLU A 213 -31.40 6.42 42.19
N LYS A 214 -31.45 7.57 41.52
CA LYS A 214 -31.78 8.89 42.09
C LYS A 214 -33.16 9.35 41.64
#